data_AF-A0A0G1DES9-F1
#
_entry.id   AF-A0A0G1DES9-F1
#
_cell.length_a   1.000
_cell.length_b   1.000
_cell.length_c   1.000
_cell.angle_alpha   90.00
_cell.angle_beta   90.00
_cell.angle_gamma   90.00
#
_symmetry.space_group_name_H-M   'P 1'
#
loop_
_entity.id
_entity.type
_entity.pdbx_description
1 polymer ?
#
loop_
_entity_poly.entity_id
_entity_poly.type
_entity_poly.pdbx_seq_one_letter_code
_entity_poly.pdbx_strand_id
1 'polypeptide(L)'
;MEENNISNIESGNEVSAAELKKPKKNIRGNKKVRLGVIILLLAIVAVLFVVWEKARIALAVAFVALLAALGMEVTNNDWDLQKLIQTKSFEESKVSRDASGNVLFDVFGNTTTDASKGKASNDYNCDDFSTQPEAQSFYRKVGGLGNDVNRLDGDKDGEACESLPKGN
;
A
#
# COMPACT_ATOMS: atom_id res chain seq x y z
N MET A 1 44.81 -45.18 1.08
CA MET A 1 46.18 -45.16 1.62
C MET A 1 46.64 -43.74 1.43
N GLU A 2 46.67 -42.85 2.42
CA GLU A 2 47.10 -43.01 3.80
C GLU A 2 46.27 -42.07 4.69
N GLU A 3 45.87 -42.56 5.87
CA GLU A 3 45.45 -41.73 6.99
C GLU A 3 46.67 -40.97 7.53
N ASN A 4 46.48 -39.80 8.15
CA ASN A 4 47.30 -39.39 9.29
C ASN A 4 46.52 -38.48 10.24
N ASN A 5 46.23 -39.09 11.37
CA ASN A 5 45.50 -38.66 12.53
C ASN A 5 46.49 -38.04 13.52
N ILE A 6 46.31 -36.79 13.94
CA ILE A 6 46.91 -36.28 15.17
C ILE A 6 45.88 -35.45 15.93
N SER A 7 45.42 -36.06 17.01
CA SER A 7 44.66 -35.49 18.11
C SER A 7 45.53 -34.62 19.02
N ASN A 8 44.83 -33.86 19.89
CA ASN A 8 45.27 -33.17 21.11
C ASN A 8 45.54 -31.65 20.94
N ILE A 9 45.12 -30.74 21.82
CA ILE A 9 44.47 -30.81 23.14
C ILE A 9 43.93 -29.39 23.45
N GLU A 10 42.83 -29.34 24.21
CA GLU A 10 42.30 -28.30 25.12
C GLU A 10 42.81 -26.85 25.05
N SER A 11 41.87 -25.90 25.03
CA SER A 11 41.56 -25.11 26.23
C SER A 11 40.44 -24.13 25.89
N GLY A 12 39.44 -24.08 26.77
CA GLY A 12 38.23 -23.31 26.59
C GLY A 12 38.45 -21.82 26.40
N ASN A 13 37.49 -21.21 25.70
CA ASN A 13 36.95 -19.93 26.12
C ASN A 13 35.48 -19.89 25.73
N GLU A 14 34.61 -20.36 26.63
CA GLU A 14 33.22 -19.96 26.63
C GLU A 14 33.17 -18.45 26.94
N VAL A 15 33.04 -17.64 25.89
CA VAL A 15 32.49 -16.29 26.05
C VAL A 15 31.24 -16.20 25.20
N SER A 16 30.16 -16.64 25.85
CA SER A 16 28.80 -16.20 25.59
C SER A 16 28.75 -14.67 25.49
N ALA A 17 28.75 -14.18 24.27
CA ALA A 17 28.21 -12.88 23.93
C ALA A 17 27.37 -13.08 22.68
N ALA A 18 26.22 -13.72 22.87
CA ALA A 18 25.06 -13.47 22.03
C ALA A 18 24.78 -11.96 22.10
N GLU A 19 25.43 -11.19 21.23
CA GLU A 19 24.92 -9.90 20.82
C GLU A 19 23.54 -10.15 20.22
N LEU A 20 22.52 -10.03 21.06
CA LEU A 20 21.15 -9.78 20.66
C LEU A 20 21.17 -8.48 19.85
N LYS A 21 21.52 -8.57 18.57
CA LYS A 21 21.11 -7.60 17.55
C LYS A 21 19.59 -7.57 17.61
N LYS A 22 19.05 -6.67 18.43
CA LYS A 22 17.62 -6.36 18.41
C LYS A 22 17.28 -6.11 16.95
N PRO A 23 16.34 -6.86 16.36
CA PRO A 23 15.95 -6.61 14.98
C PRO A 23 15.56 -5.14 14.92
N LYS A 24 16.22 -4.38 14.04
CA LYS A 24 15.94 -2.96 13.81
C LYS A 24 14.51 -2.93 13.27
N LYS A 25 13.54 -2.86 14.18
CA LYS A 25 12.12 -2.87 13.84
C LYS A 25 11.94 -1.69 12.91
N ASN A 26 11.58 -1.96 11.65
CA ASN A 26 11.28 -0.89 10.70
C ASN A 26 10.05 -0.16 11.24
N ILE A 27 10.28 0.94 11.97
CA ILE A 27 9.23 1.81 12.54
C ILE A 27 8.55 2.60 11.41
N ARG A 28 9.14 2.59 10.22
CA ARG A 28 8.65 3.27 9.02
C ARG A 28 7.37 2.59 8.54
N GLY A 29 6.22 3.26 8.73
CA GLY A 29 4.93 2.84 8.17
C GLY A 29 3.88 2.36 9.18
N ASN A 30 4.15 2.39 10.49
CA ASN A 30 3.12 2.02 11.47
C ASN A 30 2.14 3.18 11.70
N LYS A 31 0.87 3.00 11.31
CA LYS A 31 -0.22 3.96 11.53
C LYS A 31 -0.29 4.45 12.98
N LYS A 32 -0.13 3.54 13.95
CA LYS A 32 -0.17 3.91 15.39
C LYS A 32 0.96 4.86 15.78
N VAL A 33 2.13 4.71 15.15
CA VAL A 33 3.28 5.59 15.39
C VAL A 33 3.06 6.95 14.76
N ARG A 34 2.58 7.00 13.50
CA ARG A 34 2.25 8.27 12.83
C ARG A 34 1.20 9.06 13.60
N LEU A 35 0.13 8.38 14.01
CA LEU A 35 -0.92 8.97 14.83
C LEU A 35 -0.38 9.47 16.18
N GLY A 36 0.46 8.67 16.85
CA GLY A 36 1.11 9.07 18.10
C GLY A 36 2.01 10.31 17.95
N VAL A 37 2.76 10.40 16.85
CA VAL A 37 3.60 11.57 16.54
C VAL A 37 2.75 12.81 16.28
N ILE A 38 1.66 12.71 15.51
CA ILE A 38 0.77 13.85 15.24
C ILE A 38 0.13 14.36 16.54
N ILE A 39 -0.36 13.46 17.40
CA ILE A 39 -0.94 13.82 18.69
C ILE A 39 0.09 14.50 19.60
N LEU A 40 1.32 13.98 19.65
CA LEU A 40 2.42 14.60 20.40
C LEU A 40 2.72 16.02 19.89
N LEU A 41 2.79 16.21 18.57
CA LEU A 41 3.03 17.52 17.95
C LEU A 41 1.90 18.51 18.25
N LEU A 42 0.64 18.08 18.19
CA LEU A 42 -0.50 18.92 18.57
C LEU A 42 -0.43 19.36 20.03
N ALA A 43 -0.05 18.46 20.95
CA ALA A 43 0.13 18.78 22.36
C ALA A 43 1.26 19.81 22.56
N ILE A 44 2.40 19.65 21.89
CA ILE A 44 3.52 20.59 21.93
C ILE A 44 3.08 21.97 21.41
N VAL A 45 2.41 22.01 20.24
CA VAL A 45 1.91 23.26 19.65
C VAL A 45 0.89 23.94 20.58
N ALA A 46 0.00 23.19 21.22
CA ALA A 46 -0.94 23.72 22.19
C ALA A 46 -0.25 24.33 23.42
N VAL A 47 0.78 23.67 23.96
CA VAL A 47 1.59 24.22 25.07
C VAL A 47 2.32 25.49 24.64
N LEU A 48 2.97 25.47 23.46
CA LEU A 48 3.66 26.65 22.92
C LEU A 48 2.71 27.81 22.64
N PHE A 49 1.46 27.54 22.26
CA PHE A 49 0.46 28.57 22.02
C PHE A 49 0.09 29.34 23.30
N VAL A 50 0.07 28.65 24.44
CA VAL A 50 -0.17 29.25 25.75
C VAL A 50 1.07 30.02 26.24
N VAL A 51 2.27 29.46 26.06
CA VAL A 51 3.52 30.03 26.59
C VAL A 51 4.11 31.14 25.72
N TRP A 52 3.83 31.15 24.41
CA TRP A 52 4.52 32.00 23.43
C TRP A 52 3.55 32.89 22.65
N GLU A 53 3.07 33.95 23.30
CA GLU A 53 2.02 34.84 22.75
C GLU A 53 2.38 35.48 21.41
N LYS A 54 3.66 35.83 21.21
CA LYS A 54 4.15 36.48 19.98
C LYS A 54 4.11 35.55 18.76
N ALA A 55 4.08 34.23 18.96
CA ALA A 55 4.02 33.24 17.91
C ALA A 55 2.60 32.69 17.67
N ARG A 56 1.59 33.16 18.41
CA ARG A 56 0.22 32.59 18.38
C ARG A 56 -0.37 32.47 16.98
N ILE A 57 -0.21 33.47 16.12
CA ILE A 57 -0.76 33.43 14.75
C ILE A 57 -0.10 32.30 13.93
N ALA A 58 1.23 32.20 13.98
CA ALA A 58 1.95 31.12 13.29
C ALA A 58 1.61 29.73 13.87
N LEU A 59 1.49 29.64 15.19
CA LEU A 59 1.10 28.40 15.88
C LEU A 59 -0.35 27.99 15.57
N ALA A 60 -1.28 28.93 15.41
CA ALA A 60 -2.66 28.65 15.00
C ALA A 60 -2.72 28.07 13.59
N VAL A 61 -1.95 28.64 12.64
CA VAL A 61 -1.83 28.11 11.28
C VAL A 61 -1.24 26.69 11.30
N ALA A 62 -0.17 26.48 12.06
CA ALA A 62 0.43 25.16 12.23
C ALA A 62 -0.53 24.16 12.87
N PHE A 63 -1.32 24.58 13.86
CA PHE A 63 -2.32 23.75 14.52
C PHE A 63 -3.42 23.32 13.55
N VAL A 64 -3.96 24.25 12.75
CA VAL A 64 -4.96 23.94 11.72
C VAL A 64 -4.39 22.96 10.68
N ALA A 65 -3.15 23.15 10.23
CA ALA A 65 -2.50 22.24 9.31
C ALA A 65 -2.31 20.83 9.92
N LEU A 66 -1.90 20.74 11.19
CA LEU A 66 -1.76 19.47 11.90
C LEU A 66 -3.12 18.79 12.14
N LEU A 67 -4.19 19.53 12.38
CA LEU A 67 -5.54 18.98 12.47
C LEU A 67 -6.01 18.41 11.13
N ALA A 68 -5.74 19.10 10.01
CA ALA A 68 -6.04 18.57 8.68
C ALA A 68 -5.25 17.27 8.41
N ALA A 69 -3.97 17.23 8.78
CA ALA A 69 -3.16 16.02 8.70
C ALA A 69 -3.70 14.89 9.59
N LEU A 70 -4.14 15.21 10.81
CA LEU A 70 -4.76 14.25 11.71
C LEU A 70 -6.05 13.66 11.11
N GLY A 71 -6.90 14.50 10.50
CA GLY A 71 -8.13 14.07 9.85
C GLY A 71 -7.88 13.07 8.72
N MET A 72 -6.84 13.29 7.91
CA MET A 72 -6.44 12.36 6.85
C MET A 72 -5.85 11.05 7.42
N GLU A 73 -5.07 11.09 8.50
CA GLU A 73 -4.48 9.88 9.09
C GLU A 73 -5.51 9.01 9.84
N VAL A 74 -6.53 9.61 10.48
CA VAL A 74 -7.56 8.86 11.22
C VAL A 74 -8.48 8.09 10.28
N THR A 75 -8.90 8.73 9.19
CA THR A 75 -9.98 8.23 8.34
C THR A 75 -9.62 7.00 7.51
N ASN A 76 -8.34 6.61 7.41
CA ASN A 76 -7.89 5.46 6.59
C ASN A 76 -8.43 5.48 5.15
N ASN A 77 -8.90 6.64 4.67
CA ASN A 77 -9.53 6.76 3.38
C ASN A 77 -8.45 7.17 2.38
N ASP A 78 -8.25 6.32 1.39
CA ASP A 78 -7.49 6.68 0.20
C ASP A 78 -8.49 7.32 -0.78
N TRP A 79 -8.19 8.54 -1.21
CA TRP A 79 -9.07 9.31 -2.08
C TRP A 79 -8.43 9.37 -3.45
N ASP A 80 -9.10 8.80 -4.45
CA ASP A 80 -8.67 8.87 -5.83
C ASP A 80 -8.85 10.30 -6.34
N LEU A 81 -7.74 11.06 -6.38
CA LEU A 81 -7.71 12.45 -6.81
C LEU A 81 -8.17 12.61 -8.27
N GLN A 82 -7.92 11.61 -9.12
CA GLN A 82 -8.33 11.64 -10.52
C GLN A 82 -9.85 11.52 -10.64
N LYS A 83 -10.44 10.57 -9.90
CA LYS A 83 -11.89 10.44 -9.79
C LYS A 83 -12.54 11.67 -9.18
N LEU A 84 -11.91 12.29 -8.18
CA LEU A 84 -12.44 13.49 -7.53
C LEU A 84 -12.45 14.69 -8.47
N ILE A 85 -11.40 14.86 -9.28
CA ILE A 85 -11.33 15.95 -10.27
C ILE A 85 -12.38 15.76 -11.37
N GLN A 86 -12.60 14.52 -11.83
CA GLN A 86 -13.55 14.21 -12.89
C GLN A 86 -15.01 14.35 -12.43
N THR A 87 -15.33 13.77 -11.28
CA THR A 87 -16.72 13.64 -10.80
C THR A 87 -17.13 14.77 -9.86
N LYS A 88 -16.15 15.45 -9.24
CA LYS A 88 -16.36 16.39 -8.13
C LYS A 88 -17.11 15.77 -6.94
N SER A 89 -17.14 14.44 -6.85
CA SER A 89 -17.85 13.68 -5.83
C SER A 89 -16.86 12.94 -4.92
N PHE A 90 -16.92 13.26 -3.63
CA PHE A 90 -16.11 12.60 -2.61
C PHE A 90 -16.52 11.12 -2.44
N GLU A 91 -17.82 10.81 -2.45
CA GLU A 91 -18.28 9.42 -2.26
C GLU A 91 -17.79 8.49 -3.38
N GLU A 92 -17.79 8.95 -4.63
CA GLU A 92 -17.29 8.17 -5.78
C GLU A 92 -15.76 8.04 -5.81
N SER A 93 -15.05 8.92 -5.12
CA SER A 93 -13.59 8.96 -5.09
C SER A 93 -12.99 8.14 -3.95
N LYS A 94 -13.84 7.53 -3.11
CA LYS A 94 -13.38 6.71 -2.00
C LYS A 94 -12.85 5.37 -2.51
N VAL A 95 -11.57 5.12 -2.29
CA VAL A 95 -10.93 3.84 -2.58
C VAL A 95 -10.90 3.00 -1.31
N SER A 96 -11.63 1.87 -1.30
CA SER A 96 -11.50 0.88 -0.22
C SER A 96 -10.38 -0.10 -0.53
N ARG A 97 -9.73 -0.55 0.54
CA ARG A 97 -8.71 -1.61 0.51
C ARG A 97 -9.22 -2.83 1.26
N ASP A 98 -8.80 -4.01 0.83
CA ASP A 98 -9.07 -5.25 1.55
C ASP A 98 -8.29 -5.33 2.89
N ALA A 99 -8.47 -6.44 3.63
CA ALA A 99 -7.75 -6.68 4.88
C ALA A 99 -6.21 -6.73 4.72
N SER A 100 -5.72 -6.97 3.50
CA SER A 100 -4.30 -7.01 3.14
C SER A 100 -3.77 -5.65 2.67
N GLY A 101 -4.65 -4.66 2.47
CA GLY A 101 -4.30 -3.33 2.00
C GLY A 101 -4.31 -3.17 0.47
N ASN A 102 -4.83 -4.13 -0.28
CA ASN A 102 -4.90 -4.05 -1.74
C ASN A 102 -6.11 -3.25 -2.20
N VAL A 103 -5.94 -2.46 -3.26
CA VAL A 103 -7.05 -1.81 -3.95
C VAL A 103 -7.76 -2.86 -4.81
N LEU A 104 -9.09 -2.94 -4.68
CA LEU A 104 -9.90 -3.85 -5.46
C LEU A 104 -10.36 -3.17 -6.74
N PHE A 105 -10.28 -3.90 -7.85
CA PHE A 105 -10.77 -3.49 -9.16
C PHE A 105 -11.96 -4.36 -9.52
N ASP A 106 -12.94 -3.82 -10.25
CA ASP A 106 -14.00 -4.60 -10.89
C ASP A 106 -13.52 -5.20 -12.22
N VAL A 107 -14.36 -6.03 -12.85
CA VAL A 107 -14.08 -6.64 -14.17
C VAL A 107 -13.87 -5.61 -15.29
N PHE A 108 -14.25 -4.34 -15.07
CA PHE A 108 -14.03 -3.25 -16.02
C PHE A 108 -12.75 -2.46 -15.73
N GLY A 109 -11.96 -2.86 -14.73
CA GLY A 109 -10.72 -2.22 -14.33
C GLY A 109 -10.92 -0.91 -13.56
N ASN A 110 -12.11 -0.67 -13.01
CA ASN A 110 -12.36 0.48 -12.14
C ASN A 110 -12.21 0.07 -10.68
N THR A 111 -11.75 0.99 -9.84
CA THR A 111 -11.69 0.76 -8.40
C THR A 111 -13.08 0.53 -7.81
N THR A 112 -13.25 -0.56 -7.06
CA THR A 112 -14.51 -0.90 -6.41
C THR A 112 -14.34 -1.02 -4.89
N THR A 113 -15.40 -0.70 -4.16
CA THR A 113 -15.46 -0.91 -2.70
C THR A 113 -16.20 -2.19 -2.33
N ASP A 114 -16.77 -2.89 -3.32
CA ASP A 114 -17.50 -4.14 -3.14
C ASP A 114 -16.55 -5.33 -3.33
N ALA A 115 -16.15 -5.95 -2.21
CA ALA A 115 -15.29 -7.12 -2.21
C ALA A 115 -15.91 -8.37 -2.86
N SER A 116 -17.24 -8.38 -3.07
CA SER A 116 -17.90 -9.48 -3.79
C SER A 116 -17.84 -9.33 -5.32
N LYS A 117 -17.52 -8.12 -5.81
CA LYS A 117 -17.49 -7.79 -7.25
C LYS A 117 -16.11 -7.38 -7.76
N GLY A 118 -15.11 -7.41 -6.89
CA GLY A 118 -13.76 -7.00 -7.25
C GLY A 118 -12.69 -7.85 -6.60
N LYS A 119 -11.55 -7.93 -7.29
CA LYS A 119 -10.33 -8.61 -6.85
C LYS A 119 -9.17 -7.63 -6.89
N ALA A 120 -8.04 -8.01 -6.29
CA ALA A 120 -6.82 -7.23 -6.48
C ALA A 120 -6.44 -7.21 -7.96
N SER A 121 -5.74 -6.15 -8.38
CA SER A 121 -5.38 -5.95 -9.80
C SER A 121 -4.64 -7.14 -10.41
N ASN A 122 -3.92 -7.92 -9.60
CA ASN A 122 -3.09 -9.07 -9.99
C ASN A 122 -3.76 -10.44 -9.82
N ASP A 123 -5.05 -10.47 -9.47
CA ASP A 123 -5.81 -11.71 -9.17
C ASP A 123 -6.83 -12.04 -10.27
N TYR A 124 -6.75 -11.36 -11.42
CA TYR A 124 -7.65 -11.56 -12.55
C TYR A 124 -7.08 -12.57 -13.55
N ASN A 125 -7.95 -13.38 -14.14
CA ASN A 125 -7.60 -14.31 -15.21
C ASN A 125 -8.64 -14.28 -16.36
N CYS A 126 -8.40 -15.01 -17.45
CA CYS A 126 -9.31 -15.01 -18.59
C CYS A 126 -10.71 -15.56 -18.29
N ASP A 127 -10.86 -16.40 -17.26
CA ASP A 127 -12.15 -16.97 -16.86
C ASP A 127 -13.04 -15.94 -16.15
N ASP A 128 -12.48 -14.80 -15.73
CA ASP A 128 -13.21 -13.71 -15.09
C ASP A 128 -13.97 -12.82 -16.09
N PHE A 129 -13.76 -13.02 -17.39
CA PHE A 129 -14.35 -12.19 -18.45
C PHE A 129 -15.26 -13.03 -19.35
N SER A 130 -16.39 -12.46 -19.76
CA SER A 130 -17.31 -13.16 -20.66
C SER A 130 -16.88 -13.02 -22.12
N THR A 131 -16.17 -11.94 -22.46
CA THR A 131 -15.76 -11.64 -23.83
C THR A 131 -14.34 -11.08 -23.90
N GLN A 132 -13.70 -11.27 -25.05
CA GLN A 132 -12.35 -10.77 -25.34
C GLN A 132 -12.26 -9.22 -25.21
N PRO A 133 -13.22 -8.41 -25.70
CA PRO A 133 -13.16 -6.96 -25.56
C PRO A 133 -13.23 -6.46 -24.11
N GLU A 134 -13.94 -7.18 -23.22
CA GLU A 134 -13.96 -6.89 -21.79
C GLU A 134 -12.59 -7.12 -21.17
N ALA A 135 -12.01 -8.31 -21.38
CA ALA A 135 -10.67 -8.66 -20.93
C ALA A 135 -9.62 -7.67 -21.45
N GLN A 136 -9.70 -7.29 -22.73
CA GLN A 136 -8.81 -6.31 -23.34
C GLN A 136 -8.92 -4.93 -22.68
N SER A 137 -10.13 -4.51 -22.32
CA SER A 137 -10.35 -3.21 -21.68
C SER A 137 -9.79 -3.17 -20.26
N PHE A 138 -9.96 -4.26 -19.52
CA PHE A 138 -9.34 -4.45 -18.22
C PHE A 138 -7.80 -4.43 -18.36
N TYR A 139 -7.24 -5.27 -19.23
CA TYR A 139 -5.80 -5.38 -19.50
C TYR A 139 -5.16 -4.02 -19.75
N ARG A 140 -5.72 -3.20 -20.66
CA ARG A 140 -5.20 -1.86 -20.96
C ARG A 140 -5.26 -0.89 -19.78
N LYS A 141 -6.27 -1.01 -18.89
CA LYS A 141 -6.41 -0.12 -17.73
C LYS A 141 -5.43 -0.45 -16.61
N VAL A 142 -5.17 -1.74 -16.37
CA VAL A 142 -4.38 -2.17 -15.20
C VAL A 142 -2.88 -2.31 -15.47
N GLY A 143 -2.45 -2.28 -16.73
CA GLY A 143 -1.01 -2.26 -17.05
C GLY A 143 -0.66 -2.52 -18.51
N GLY A 144 -1.45 -3.33 -19.22
CA GLY A 144 -1.20 -3.73 -20.60
C GLY A 144 0.18 -4.39 -20.80
N LEU A 145 0.73 -4.26 -22.02
CA LEU A 145 2.04 -4.83 -22.39
C LEU A 145 3.19 -4.38 -21.48
N GLY A 146 3.07 -3.18 -20.90
CA GLY A 146 4.09 -2.64 -20.00
C GLY A 146 4.08 -3.29 -18.61
N ASN A 147 2.97 -3.91 -18.21
CA ASN A 147 2.79 -4.49 -16.88
C ASN A 147 1.65 -5.53 -16.85
N ASP A 148 1.81 -6.65 -17.55
CA ASP A 148 0.86 -7.76 -17.53
C ASP A 148 1.03 -8.67 -16.30
N VAL A 149 0.63 -8.16 -15.13
CA VAL A 149 0.74 -8.90 -13.87
C VAL A 149 -0.19 -10.12 -13.84
N ASN A 150 -1.33 -10.02 -14.53
CA ASN A 150 -2.36 -11.05 -14.59
C ASN A 150 -2.08 -12.14 -15.62
N ARG A 151 -1.11 -11.91 -16.52
CA ARG A 151 -0.79 -12.81 -17.63
C ARG A 151 -2.00 -13.06 -18.53
N LEU A 152 -2.79 -12.00 -18.78
CA LEU A 152 -3.94 -12.08 -19.67
C LEU A 152 -3.51 -12.16 -21.15
N ASP A 153 -2.31 -11.67 -21.45
CA ASP A 153 -1.68 -11.68 -22.77
C ASP A 153 -0.43 -12.57 -22.69
N GLY A 154 -0.65 -13.86 -22.94
CA GLY A 154 0.34 -14.91 -22.68
C GLY A 154 1.53 -14.89 -23.64
N ASP A 155 1.29 -14.53 -24.89
CA ASP A 155 2.27 -14.44 -25.97
C ASP A 155 2.79 -13.02 -26.21
N LYS A 156 2.20 -12.02 -25.54
CA LYS A 156 2.66 -10.64 -25.42
C LYS A 156 2.59 -9.87 -26.72
N ASP A 157 1.55 -10.12 -27.50
CA ASP A 157 1.30 -9.41 -28.76
C ASP A 157 0.42 -8.16 -28.57
N GLY A 158 -0.14 -7.98 -27.37
CA GLY A 158 -1.01 -6.87 -26.98
C GLY A 158 -2.49 -7.22 -26.96
N GLU A 159 -2.87 -8.44 -27.35
CA GLU A 159 -4.23 -8.97 -27.31
C GLU A 159 -4.42 -9.87 -26.09
N ALA A 160 -5.27 -9.44 -25.15
CA ALA A 160 -5.58 -10.20 -23.96
C ALA A 160 -6.67 -11.25 -24.25
N CYS A 161 -6.51 -12.45 -23.70
CA CYS A 161 -7.50 -13.53 -23.66
C CYS A 161 -8.17 -13.81 -25.02
N GLU A 162 -7.37 -13.97 -26.08
CA GLU A 162 -7.84 -14.21 -27.45
C GLU A 162 -8.76 -15.43 -27.62
N SER A 163 -8.70 -16.38 -26.68
CA SER A 163 -9.56 -17.56 -26.66
C SER A 163 -11.02 -17.24 -26.32
N LEU A 164 -11.31 -16.06 -25.79
CA LEU A 164 -12.68 -15.65 -25.44
C LEU A 164 -13.48 -15.20 -26.67
N PRO A 165 -14.82 -15.28 -26.63
CA PRO A 165 -15.66 -14.76 -27.70
C PRO A 165 -15.44 -13.26 -27.94
N LYS A 166 -15.42 -12.82 -29.21
CA LYS A 166 -15.23 -11.40 -29.58
C LYS A 166 -16.45 -10.50 -29.26
N GLY A 167 -17.53 -11.06 -28.70
CA GLY A 167 -18.81 -10.37 -28.49
C GLY A 167 -19.68 -10.34 -29.76
N ASN A 168 -21.00 -10.32 -29.59
CA ASN A 168 -21.98 -10.17 -30.67
C ASN A 168 -22.43 -8.72 -30.81
#